data_AF-A0A5B0HQC2-F1
#
_entry.id   AF-A0A5B0HQC2-F1
#
_cell.length_a   1.000
_cell.length_b   1.000
_cell.length_c   1.000
_cell.angle_alpha   90.00
_cell.angle_beta   90.00
_cell.angle_gamma   90.00
#
_symmetry.space_group_name_H-M   'P 1'
#
loop_
_entity.id
_entity.type
_entity.pdbx_description
1 polymer ?
#
loop_
_entity_poly.entity_id
_entity_poly.type
_entity_poly.pdbx_seq_one_letter_code
_entity_poly.pdbx_strand_id
1 'polypeptide(L)' 'MLGLSEAERATIGDWAMHAPGRALWKLDNAPGMQIQTVLSPTEKSIFDTDSGMRARARTAAADPDDAAITADAGDDPA' A
#
# COMPACT_ATOMS: atom_id res chain seq x y z
N MET A 1 -2.83 23.37 -3.56
CA MET A 1 -3.67 22.22 -3.99
C MET A 1 -3.19 21.82 -5.37
N LEU A 2 -2.89 20.54 -5.65
CA LEU A 2 -2.19 20.05 -6.86
C LEU A 2 -2.92 20.26 -8.22
N GLY A 3 -3.97 21.07 -8.29
CA GLY A 3 -4.67 21.38 -9.55
C GLY A 3 -5.24 20.15 -10.27
N LEU A 4 -5.64 19.11 -9.53
CA LEU A 4 -6.18 17.88 -10.10
C LEU A 4 -7.67 18.04 -10.40
N SER A 5 -8.06 17.67 -11.62
CA SER A 5 -9.46 17.44 -11.97
C SER A 5 -10.04 16.23 -11.23
N GLU A 6 -11.36 16.10 -11.21
CA GLU A 6 -12.02 14.98 -10.53
C GLU A 6 -11.66 13.62 -11.16
N ALA A 7 -11.52 13.57 -12.49
CA ALA A 7 -11.08 12.36 -13.18
C ALA A 7 -9.63 11.95 -12.83
N GLU A 8 -8.75 12.93 -12.66
CA GLU A 8 -7.36 12.70 -12.23
C GLU A 8 -7.32 12.21 -10.77
N ARG A 9 -8.18 12.74 -9.90
CA ARG A 9 -8.31 12.26 -8.52
C ARG A 9 -8.84 10.83 -8.46
N ALA A 10 -9.86 10.51 -9.26
CA ALA A 10 -10.39 9.14 -9.37
C ALA A 10 -9.31 8.18 -9.87
N THR A 11 -8.48 8.59 -10.84
CA THR A 11 -7.36 7.77 -11.34
C THR A 11 -6.35 7.42 -10.24
N ILE A 12 -6.01 8.39 -9.38
CA ILE A 12 -5.08 8.17 -8.27
C ILE A 12 -5.72 7.26 -7.20
N GLY A 13 -7.01 7.44 -6.91
CA GLY A 13 -7.72 6.65 -5.90
C GLY A 13 -8.02 5.21 -6.32
N ASP A 14 -8.17 4.97 -7.63
CA ASP A 14 -8.52 3.65 -8.18
C ASP A 14 -7.34 3.05 -8.96
N TRP A 15 -7.19 3.37 -10.25
CA TRP A 15 -6.21 2.74 -11.15
C TRP A 15 -4.78 2.65 -10.60
N ALA A 16 -4.29 3.72 -9.97
CA ALA A 16 -2.95 3.77 -9.40
C ALA A 16 -2.76 2.83 -8.20
N MET A 17 -3.83 2.57 -7.45
CA MET A 17 -3.80 1.69 -6.28
C MET A 17 -3.85 0.20 -6.65
N HIS A 18 -4.25 -0.15 -7.87
CA HIS A 18 -4.38 -1.55 -8.31
C HIS A 18 -3.06 -2.28 -8.57
N ALA A 19 -1.94 -1.56 -8.77
CA ALA A 19 -0.65 -2.22 -8.96
C ALA A 19 0.55 -1.32 -8.59
N PRO A 20 1.66 -1.92 -8.11
CA PRO A 20 2.88 -1.17 -7.81
C PRO A 20 3.43 -0.40 -9.01
N GLY A 21 4.01 0.76 -8.72
CA GLY A 21 4.65 1.64 -9.70
C GLY A 21 3.67 2.42 -10.58
N ARG A 22 2.35 2.25 -10.41
CA ARG A 22 1.37 3.07 -11.12
C ARG A 22 1.22 4.44 -10.47
N ALA A 23 1.18 5.48 -11.29
CA ALA A 23 1.03 6.85 -10.84
C ALA A 23 0.39 7.75 -11.92
N LEU A 24 -0.05 8.93 -11.50
CA LEU A 24 -0.40 10.02 -12.41
C LEU A 24 0.77 11.01 -12.47
N TRP A 25 1.32 11.23 -13.67
CA TRP A 25 2.31 12.26 -13.92
C TRP A 25 1.64 13.50 -14.51
N LYS A 26 1.67 14.61 -13.77
CA LYS A 26 1.15 15.91 -14.22
C LYS A 26 2.28 16.92 -14.33
N LEU A 27 2.31 17.64 -15.45
CA LEU A 27 3.21 18.76 -15.71
C LEU A 27 2.36 20.00 -15.95
N ASP A 28 2.56 21.02 -15.11
CA ASP A 28 1.83 22.29 -15.16
C ASP A 28 0.30 22.11 -15.26
N ASN A 29 -0.35 22.86 -16.15
CA ASN A 29 -1.79 22.79 -16.42
C ASN A 29 -2.16 21.75 -17.49
N ALA A 30 -1.24 20.89 -17.91
CA ALA A 30 -1.56 19.84 -18.86
C ALA A 30 -2.42 18.73 -18.21
N PRO A 31 -3.22 18.00 -19.00
CA PRO A 31 -3.83 16.75 -18.55
C PRO A 31 -2.74 15.78 -18.03
N GLY A 32 -2.99 15.16 -16.87
CA GLY A 32 -2.10 14.16 -16.32
C GLY A 32 -2.05 12.90 -17.17
N MET A 33 -0.89 12.24 -17.17
CA MET A 33 -0.64 10.98 -17.85
C MET A 33 -0.54 9.84 -16.85
N GLN A 34 -1.27 8.75 -17.09
CA GLN A 34 -1.08 7.50 -16.36
C GLN A 34 0.26 6.88 -16.75
N ILE A 35 1.09 6.57 -15.75
CA ILE A 35 2.40 5.95 -15.95
C ILE A 35 2.54 4.72 -15.07
N GLN A 36 3.37 3.77 -15.49
CA GLN A 36 3.81 2.67 -14.65
C GLN A 36 5.34 2.59 -14.66
N THR A 37 5.95 2.83 -13.51
CA THR A 37 7.39 2.65 -13.33
C THR A 37 7.69 1.16 -13.16
N VAL A 38 8.49 0.62 -14.08
CA VAL A 38 8.98 -0.75 -13.99
C VAL A 38 10.43 -0.70 -13.55
N LEU A 39 10.68 -1.19 -12.34
CA LEU A 39 12.03 -1.36 -11.81
C LEU A 39 12.58 -2.73 -12.21
N SER A 40 13.85 -2.76 -12.60
CA SER A 40 14.61 -4.00 -12.75
C SER A 40 14.70 -4.76 -11.42
N PRO A 41 15.02 -6.07 -11.43
CA PRO A 41 15.21 -6.83 -10.19
C PRO A 41 16.23 -6.20 -9.23
N THR A 42 17.34 -5.67 -9.77
CA THR A 42 18.37 -4.98 -8.97
C THR A 42 17.82 -3.73 -8.30
N GLU A 43 17.13 -2.88 -9.06
CA GLU A 43 16.53 -1.65 -8.52
C GLU A 43 15.46 -1.95 -7.47
N LYS A 44 14.63 -2.98 -7.67
CA LYS A 44 13.65 -3.42 -6.67
C LYS A 44 14.31 -3.81 -5.35
N SER A 45 15.46 -4.48 -5.41
CA SER A 45 16.21 -4.87 -4.21
C SER A 45 16.77 -3.65 -3.47
N ILE A 46 17.33 -2.69 -4.21
CA ILE A 46 17.93 -1.48 -3.64
C ILE A 46 16.86 -0.56 -3.03
N PHE A 47 15.70 -0.43 -3.69
CA PHE A 47 14.64 0.51 -3.32
C PHE A 47 13.44 -0.15 -2.63
N ASP A 48 13.65 -1.27 -1.95
CA ASP A 48 12.60 -1.98 -1.23
C ASP A 48 12.15 -1.22 0.03
N THR A 49 11.22 -0.29 -0.16
CA THR A 49 10.67 0.56 0.92
C THR A 49 9.78 -0.23 1.88
N ASP A 50 9.23 -1.36 1.43
CA ASP A 50 8.35 -2.22 2.23
C ASP A 50 9.12 -3.20 3.13
N SER A 51 10.45 -3.29 2.96
CA SER A 51 11.33 -4.20 3.72
C SER A 51 11.12 -4.07 5.24
N GLY A 52 11.03 -2.84 5.75
CA GLY A 52 10.79 -2.56 7.16
C GLY A 52 9.40 -3.00 7.64
N MET A 53 8.37 -2.85 6.81
CA MET A 53 7.01 -3.30 7.16
C MET A 53 6.93 -4.82 7.21
N ARG A 54 7.56 -5.52 6.25
CA ARG A 54 7.63 -6.98 6.23
C ARG A 54 8.44 -7.55 7.39
N ALA A 55 9.49 -6.86 7.83
CA ALA A 55 10.23 -7.25 9.03
C ALA A 55 9.34 -7.18 10.28
N ARG A 56 8.61 -6.07 10.46
CA ARG A 56 7.67 -5.90 11.58
C ARG A 56 6.53 -6.91 11.56
N ALA A 57 5.93 -7.17 10.40
CA ALA A 57 4.86 -8.16 10.26
C ALA A 57 5.33 -9.58 10.63
N ARG A 58 6.57 -9.95 10.28
CA ARG A 58 7.15 -11.23 10.71
C ARG A 58 7.40 -11.30 12.22
N THR A 59 7.87 -10.21 12.83
CA THR A 59 8.05 -10.16 14.28
C THR A 59 6.72 -10.23 15.02
N ALA A 60 5.70 -9.49 14.58
CA ALA A 60 4.36 -9.54 15.16
C ALA A 60 3.71 -10.93 15.03
N ALA A 61 3.89 -11.61 13.90
CA ALA A 61 3.39 -12.98 13.72
C ALA A 61 4.17 -14.04 14.52
N ALA A 62 5.36 -13.71 15.03
CA ALA A 62 6.19 -14.62 15.82
C ALA A 62 5.96 -14.47 17.33
N ASP A 63 5.19 -13.47 17.79
CA ASP A 63 4.76 -13.36 19.18
C ASP A 63 3.57 -14.29 19.42
N PRO A 64 3.71 -15.37 20.22
CA PRO A 64 2.65 -16.35 20.46
C PRO A 64 1.52 -15.82 21.35
N ASP A 65 1.69 -14.65 21.99
CA ASP A 65 0.73 -14.11 22.96
C ASP A 65 -0.49 -13.42 22.32
N ASP A 66 -0.42 -13.02 21.03
CA ASP A 66 -1.56 -12.43 20.31
C ASP A 66 -2.61 -13.49 19.89
N ALA A 67 -2.22 -14.77 19.82
CA ALA A 67 -3.15 -15.86 19.52
C ALA A 67 -4.12 -16.16 20.68
N ALA A 68 -3.79 -15.74 21.91
CA ALA A 68 -4.58 -16.02 23.11
C ALA A 68 -5.79 -15.08 23.30
N ILE A 69 -5.81 -13.91 22.62
CA ILE A 69 -6.89 -12.91 22.80
C ILE A 69 -8.21 -13.31 22.10
N THR A 70 -8.20 -14.30 21.21
CA THR A 70 -9.41 -14.72 20.46
C THR A 70 -10.20 -15.86 21.11
N ALA A 71 -9.75 -16.42 22.24
CA ALA A 71 -10.35 -17.64 22.83
C ALA A 71 -11.28 -17.42 24.04
N ASP A 72 -11.49 -16.18 24.52
CA ASP A 72 -12.24 -15.93 25.78
C ASP A 72 -13.63 -15.30 25.60
N ALA A 73 -14.17 -15.24 24.38
CA ALA A 73 -15.53 -14.74 24.16
C ALA A 73 -16.55 -15.89 24.07
N GLY A 74 -17.00 -16.38 25.23
CA GLY A 74 -18.27 -17.11 25.31
C GLY A 74 -18.36 -18.19 26.38
N ASP A 75 -18.19 -17.84 27.65
CA ASP A 75 -18.92 -18.51 28.72
C ASP A 75 -19.95 -17.52 29.25
N ASP A 76 -21.22 -17.78 28.99
CA ASP A 76 -22.34 -16.99 29.50
C ASP A 76 -23.24 -17.93 30.33
N PRO A 77 -23.41 -17.69 31.64
CA PRO A 77 -24.14 -18.58 32.52
C PRO A 77 -25.65 -18.29 32.52
N ALA A 78 -26.47 -19.35 32.42
CA ALA A 78 -27.84 -19.40 32.93
C ALA A 78 -28.27 -20.83 33.28
#